data_AF-A0A9E6AAU4-F1
#
_entry.id   AF-A0A9E6AAU4-F1
#
_cell.length_a   1.000
_cell.length_b   1.000
_cell.length_c   1.000
_cell.angle_alpha   90.00
_cell.angle_beta   90.00
_cell.angle_gamma   90.00
#
_symmetry.space_group_name_H-M   'P 1'
#
loop_
_entity.id
_entity.type
_entity.pdbx_description
1 polymer ?
#
loop_
_entity_poly.entity_id
_entity_poly.type
_entity_poly.pdbx_seq_one_letter_code
_entity_poly.pdbx_strand_id
1 'polypeptide(L)'
;IDGPYSIGPLRIGTPICEDAWWQPVAETLAETGAEILLVPNGSPYYRDKFDVRLNHMVRRVVETGLPLIYLNMVGAQDDQVFDGGTFALNPSGELALKLPVFDEVIHHLDFAKDKSGWRIQDSTKVAHPDAWEQDYRAMVQGLRDYMGKTGFKKVLLGMSGGIDSALVATIATDALGPENVRCVMLPSEYTSSHSLEDAAACA
;
A
#
# COMPACT_ATOMS: atom_id res chain seq x y z
N ILE A 1 -15.35 -20.64 -8.51
CA ILE A 1 -15.47 -19.19 -8.79
C ILE A 1 -16.95 -18.93 -8.97
N ASP A 2 -17.55 -18.16 -8.08
CA ASP A 2 -18.92 -17.68 -8.32
C ASP A 2 -18.89 -16.73 -9.53
N GLY A 3 -19.92 -16.81 -10.35
CA GLY A 3 -20.04 -15.94 -11.52
C GLY A 3 -20.13 -14.45 -11.14
N PRO A 4 -19.97 -13.54 -12.10
CA PRO A 4 -20.06 -12.12 -11.84
C PRO A 4 -21.45 -11.73 -11.31
N TYR A 5 -21.47 -10.84 -10.31
CA TYR A 5 -22.70 -10.32 -9.72
C TYR A 5 -23.11 -9.01 -10.40
N SER A 6 -24.39 -8.65 -10.28
CA SER A 6 -24.93 -7.43 -10.92
C SER A 6 -25.15 -6.33 -9.89
N ILE A 7 -24.68 -5.12 -10.21
CA ILE A 7 -25.04 -3.88 -9.51
C ILE A 7 -25.62 -2.93 -10.56
N GLY A 8 -26.95 -2.71 -10.51
CA GLY A 8 -27.65 -1.97 -11.55
C GLY A 8 -27.41 -2.57 -12.94
N PRO A 9 -26.97 -1.79 -13.94
CA PRO A 9 -26.72 -2.28 -15.30
C PRO A 9 -25.36 -2.96 -15.47
N LEU A 10 -24.53 -3.04 -14.42
CA LEU A 10 -23.13 -3.47 -14.49
C LEU A 10 -22.95 -4.88 -13.91
N ARG A 11 -22.27 -5.76 -14.64
CA ARG A 11 -21.83 -7.07 -14.14
C ARG A 11 -20.35 -7.05 -13.73
N ILE A 12 -20.07 -7.34 -12.47
CA ILE A 12 -18.74 -7.21 -11.87
C ILE A 12 -18.15 -8.60 -11.61
N GLY A 13 -17.00 -8.89 -12.19
CA GLY A 13 -16.16 -10.01 -11.80
C GLY A 13 -15.24 -9.62 -10.65
N THR A 14 -15.11 -10.46 -9.63
CA THR A 14 -14.30 -10.13 -8.44
C THR A 14 -13.33 -11.26 -8.09
N PRO A 15 -12.22 -11.41 -8.84
CA PRO A 15 -11.12 -12.23 -8.36
C PRO A 15 -10.50 -11.55 -7.13
N ILE A 16 -10.16 -12.32 -6.10
CA ILE A 16 -9.62 -11.77 -4.84
C ILE A 16 -8.12 -12.02 -4.79
N CYS A 17 -7.33 -10.95 -4.69
CA CYS A 17 -5.89 -10.99 -4.54
C CYS A 17 -5.18 -11.94 -5.52
N GLU A 18 -4.60 -13.04 -5.04
CA GLU A 18 -3.86 -14.05 -5.80
C GLU A 18 -4.66 -14.67 -6.96
N ASP A 19 -5.99 -14.69 -6.88
CA ASP A 19 -6.86 -15.16 -7.96
C ASP A 19 -6.55 -14.46 -9.29
N ALA A 20 -6.33 -13.13 -9.25
CA ALA A 20 -6.06 -12.34 -10.44
C ALA A 20 -4.65 -12.57 -11.04
N TRP A 21 -3.79 -13.32 -10.35
CA TRP A 21 -2.45 -13.67 -10.83
C TRP A 21 -2.50 -14.80 -11.86
N TRP A 22 -3.61 -15.55 -11.90
CA TRP A 22 -3.82 -16.68 -12.78
C TRP A 22 -4.84 -16.34 -13.87
N GLN A 23 -4.44 -16.55 -15.12
CA GLN A 23 -5.31 -16.31 -16.29
C GLN A 23 -6.69 -16.99 -16.18
N PRO A 24 -6.80 -18.28 -15.79
CA PRO A 24 -8.08 -18.98 -15.85
C PRO A 24 -9.20 -18.34 -15.02
N VAL A 25 -8.86 -17.64 -13.92
CA VAL A 25 -9.88 -17.00 -13.08
C VAL A 25 -10.50 -15.81 -13.80
N ALA A 26 -9.67 -14.90 -14.31
CA ALA A 26 -10.13 -13.71 -15.02
C ALA A 26 -10.85 -14.09 -16.33
N GLU A 27 -10.33 -15.09 -17.03
CA GLU A 27 -10.95 -15.66 -18.24
C GLU A 27 -12.35 -16.23 -17.94
N THR A 28 -12.48 -17.09 -16.92
CA THR A 28 -13.78 -17.64 -16.50
C THR A 28 -14.78 -16.54 -16.14
N LEU A 29 -14.35 -15.50 -15.43
CA LEU A 29 -15.21 -14.37 -15.08
C LEU A 29 -15.67 -13.60 -16.32
N ALA A 30 -14.77 -13.34 -17.27
CA ALA A 30 -15.10 -12.70 -18.53
C ALA A 30 -16.08 -13.54 -19.36
N GLU A 31 -15.81 -14.84 -19.53
CA GLU A 31 -16.67 -15.78 -20.29
C GLU A 31 -18.05 -15.96 -19.67
N THR A 32 -18.17 -15.83 -18.35
CA THR A 32 -19.46 -15.88 -17.64
C THR A 32 -20.19 -14.52 -17.61
N GLY A 33 -19.63 -13.52 -18.29
CA GLY A 33 -20.28 -12.25 -18.60
C GLY A 33 -19.93 -11.11 -17.67
N ALA A 34 -18.73 -11.11 -17.08
CA ALA A 34 -18.20 -9.94 -16.39
C ALA A 34 -17.97 -8.82 -17.42
N GLU A 35 -18.31 -7.60 -17.03
CA GLU A 35 -18.14 -6.40 -17.85
C GLU A 35 -16.98 -5.52 -17.36
N ILE A 36 -16.62 -5.68 -16.07
CA ILE A 36 -15.44 -5.10 -15.43
C ILE A 36 -14.86 -6.12 -14.44
N LEU A 37 -13.61 -5.92 -14.05
CA LEU A 37 -12.98 -6.64 -12.95
C LEU A 37 -12.70 -5.70 -11.77
N LEU A 38 -13.17 -6.07 -10.58
CA LEU A 38 -12.77 -5.43 -9.32
C LEU A 38 -11.95 -6.44 -8.53
N VAL A 39 -10.69 -6.13 -8.24
CA VAL A 39 -9.77 -7.00 -7.53
C VAL A 39 -9.49 -6.40 -6.16
N PRO A 40 -10.16 -6.83 -5.08
CA PRO A 40 -9.77 -6.50 -3.72
C PRO A 40 -8.50 -7.26 -3.34
N ASN A 41 -7.57 -6.57 -2.68
CA ASN A 41 -6.28 -7.11 -2.28
C ASN A 41 -5.94 -6.72 -0.84
N GLY A 42 -5.30 -7.65 -0.14
CA GLY A 42 -4.42 -7.38 0.98
C GLY A 42 -3.00 -7.73 0.53
N SER A 43 -2.45 -6.99 -0.45
CA SER A 43 -1.13 -7.29 -0.98
C SER A 43 -0.07 -6.55 -0.17
N PRO A 44 0.82 -7.26 0.54
CA PRO A 44 1.81 -6.61 1.38
C PRO A 44 2.88 -5.92 0.55
N TYR A 45 3.45 -4.86 1.12
CA TYR A 45 4.55 -4.08 0.59
C TYR A 45 5.85 -4.88 0.66
N TYR A 46 6.60 -4.79 -0.43
CA TYR A 46 8.05 -4.83 -0.42
C TYR A 46 8.53 -3.91 -1.54
N ARG A 47 9.80 -3.52 -1.50
CA ARG A 47 10.38 -2.60 -2.48
C ARG A 47 10.09 -3.05 -3.91
N ASP A 48 9.63 -2.13 -4.75
CA ASP A 48 9.29 -2.34 -6.17
C ASP A 48 8.07 -3.27 -6.43
N LYS A 49 7.28 -3.61 -5.40
CA LYS A 49 6.11 -4.49 -5.55
C LYS A 49 4.99 -3.89 -6.43
N PHE A 50 4.89 -2.56 -6.52
CA PHE A 50 3.89 -1.90 -7.38
C PHE A 50 3.99 -2.36 -8.84
N ASP A 51 5.19 -2.39 -9.41
CA ASP A 51 5.39 -2.77 -10.81
C ASP A 51 5.05 -4.24 -11.05
N VAL A 52 5.32 -5.11 -10.07
CA VAL A 52 4.90 -6.51 -10.12
C VAL A 52 3.37 -6.60 -10.21
N ARG A 53 2.64 -5.90 -9.34
CA ARG A 53 1.17 -5.88 -9.34
C ARG A 53 0.62 -5.34 -10.67
N LEU A 54 1.16 -4.21 -11.13
CA LEU A 54 0.75 -3.57 -12.38
C LEU A 54 0.93 -4.52 -13.57
N ASN A 55 2.09 -5.16 -13.68
CA ASN A 55 2.38 -6.11 -14.76
C ASN A 55 1.43 -7.32 -14.78
N HIS A 56 1.07 -7.87 -13.61
CA HIS A 56 0.07 -8.93 -13.53
C HIS A 56 -1.30 -8.45 -14.02
N MET A 57 -1.74 -7.26 -13.61
CA MET A 57 -3.06 -6.74 -13.97
C MET A 57 -3.16 -6.30 -15.42
N VAL A 58 -2.09 -5.75 -16.01
CA VAL A 58 -2.03 -5.46 -17.45
C VAL A 58 -2.27 -6.73 -18.27
N ARG A 59 -1.69 -7.87 -17.87
CA ARG A 59 -1.96 -9.16 -18.55
C ARG A 59 -3.44 -9.53 -18.48
N ARG A 60 -4.06 -9.42 -17.30
CA ARG A 60 -5.50 -9.71 -17.13
C ARG A 60 -6.38 -8.83 -17.99
N VAL A 61 -6.09 -7.54 -18.06
CA VAL A 61 -6.83 -6.60 -18.91
C VAL A 61 -6.64 -6.88 -20.40
N VAL A 62 -5.44 -7.26 -20.83
CA VAL A 62 -5.18 -7.63 -22.22
C VAL A 62 -5.88 -8.94 -22.60
N GLU A 63 -5.84 -9.95 -21.72
CA GLU A 63 -6.46 -11.26 -21.94
C GLU A 63 -7.99 -11.18 -21.99
N THR A 64 -8.59 -10.39 -21.10
CA THR A 64 -10.06 -10.31 -20.96
C THR A 64 -10.69 -9.18 -21.78
N GLY A 65 -9.93 -8.14 -22.12
CA GLY A 65 -10.45 -6.91 -22.72
C GLY A 65 -11.31 -6.07 -21.76
N LEU A 66 -11.38 -6.43 -20.47
CA LEU A 66 -12.20 -5.75 -19.48
C LEU A 66 -11.39 -4.67 -18.74
N PRO A 67 -11.99 -3.51 -18.40
CA PRO A 67 -11.39 -2.61 -17.44
C PRO A 67 -11.25 -3.29 -16.07
N LEU A 68 -10.21 -2.93 -15.34
CA LEU A 68 -9.86 -3.56 -14.06
C LEU A 68 -9.53 -2.51 -13.01
N ILE A 69 -10.07 -2.67 -11.81
CA ILE A 69 -9.70 -1.92 -10.61
C ILE A 69 -8.90 -2.85 -9.69
N TYR A 70 -7.65 -2.50 -9.43
CA TYR A 70 -6.82 -3.13 -8.40
C TYR A 70 -6.95 -2.31 -7.11
N LEU A 71 -7.84 -2.74 -6.21
CA LEU A 71 -8.08 -2.10 -4.92
C LEU A 71 -7.22 -2.79 -3.86
N ASN A 72 -6.30 -2.06 -3.23
CA ASN A 72 -5.43 -2.61 -2.20
C ASN A 72 -5.66 -1.95 -0.85
N MET A 73 -5.52 -2.75 0.21
CA MET A 73 -5.49 -2.27 1.59
C MET A 73 -4.30 -1.31 1.81
N VAL A 74 -4.49 -0.36 2.73
CA VAL A 74 -3.42 0.46 3.29
C VAL A 74 -3.41 0.32 4.82
N GLY A 75 -2.22 0.40 5.42
CA GLY A 75 -2.02 0.22 6.86
C GLY A 75 -1.12 -0.98 7.16
N ALA A 76 -0.89 -1.31 8.42
CA ALA A 76 0.01 -2.41 8.82
C ALA A 76 -0.63 -3.35 9.84
N GLN A 77 -0.31 -4.64 9.76
CA GLN A 77 -0.74 -5.66 10.69
C GLN A 77 0.45 -6.54 11.05
N ASP A 78 0.79 -6.56 12.34
CA ASP A 78 1.92 -7.31 12.88
C ASP A 78 3.22 -7.09 12.08
N ASP A 79 3.70 -8.09 11.35
CA ASP A 79 4.93 -8.06 10.55
C ASP A 79 4.73 -7.57 9.11
N GLN A 80 3.49 -7.28 8.70
CA GLN A 80 3.16 -6.86 7.33
C GLN A 80 2.69 -5.41 7.26
N VAL A 81 3.13 -4.71 6.23
CA VAL A 81 2.64 -3.38 5.85
C VAL A 81 1.99 -3.48 4.49
N PHE A 82 0.83 -2.85 4.33
CA PHE A 82 0.08 -2.72 3.09
C PHE A 82 0.19 -1.26 2.64
N ASP A 83 0.75 -1.07 1.45
CA ASP A 83 1.10 0.25 0.91
C ASP A 83 -0.08 0.91 0.20
N GLY A 84 -1.23 0.26 0.02
CA GLY A 84 -2.27 0.77 -0.85
C GLY A 84 -1.78 0.77 -2.29
N GLY A 85 -1.60 1.96 -2.88
CA GLY A 85 -1.15 2.09 -4.26
C GLY A 85 -2.19 1.57 -5.25
N THR A 86 -3.47 1.67 -4.89
CA THR A 86 -4.62 1.29 -5.73
C THR A 86 -4.51 1.93 -7.12
N PHE A 87 -4.78 1.15 -8.15
CA PHE A 87 -4.73 1.60 -9.54
C PHE A 87 -5.85 0.99 -10.36
N ALA A 88 -6.16 1.60 -11.50
CA ALA A 88 -7.16 1.08 -12.42
C ALA A 88 -6.71 1.19 -13.87
N LEU A 89 -7.08 0.19 -14.66
CA LEU A 89 -6.67 0.00 -16.04
C LEU A 89 -7.90 -0.03 -16.93
N ASN A 90 -7.83 0.70 -18.05
CA ASN A 90 -8.76 0.57 -19.15
C ASN A 90 -8.36 -0.59 -20.08
N PRO A 91 -9.28 -1.12 -20.91
CA PRO A 91 -8.94 -2.11 -21.94
C PRO A 91 -7.71 -1.68 -22.73
N SER A 92 -6.87 -2.63 -23.14
CA SER A 92 -5.50 -2.47 -23.68
C SER A 92 -4.39 -2.16 -22.67
N GLY A 93 -4.71 -2.06 -21.37
CA GLY A 93 -3.72 -1.87 -20.31
C GLY A 93 -3.35 -0.40 -20.05
N GLU A 94 -4.14 0.54 -20.58
CA GLU A 94 -3.97 1.97 -20.31
C GLU A 94 -4.22 2.27 -18.83
N LEU A 95 -3.23 2.86 -18.16
CA LEU A 95 -3.37 3.31 -16.77
C LEU A 95 -4.31 4.51 -16.68
N ALA A 96 -5.51 4.30 -16.15
CA ALA A 96 -6.55 5.31 -15.97
C ALA A 96 -6.44 6.01 -14.61
N LEU A 97 -6.18 5.24 -13.56
CA LEU A 97 -6.07 5.72 -12.17
C LEU A 97 -4.80 5.18 -11.52
N LYS A 98 -4.13 6.01 -10.73
CA LYS A 98 -3.09 5.62 -9.77
C LYS A 98 -3.20 6.48 -8.52
N LEU A 99 -3.52 5.86 -7.38
CA LEU A 99 -3.69 6.50 -6.08
C LEU A 99 -2.38 6.48 -5.26
N PRO A 100 -2.28 7.30 -4.20
CA PRO A 100 -1.10 7.36 -3.33
C PRO A 100 -0.79 6.01 -2.66
N VAL A 101 0.45 5.89 -2.19
CA VAL A 101 0.87 4.81 -1.28
C VAL A 101 0.91 5.33 0.16
N PHE A 102 0.59 4.46 1.12
CA PHE A 102 0.60 4.73 2.56
C PHE A 102 -0.36 5.85 3.03
N ASP A 103 -1.34 6.23 2.21
CA ASP A 103 -2.40 7.18 2.56
C ASP A 103 -3.78 6.53 2.40
N GLU A 104 -4.66 6.72 3.39
CA GLU A 104 -6.07 6.35 3.27
C GLU A 104 -6.79 7.32 2.34
N VAL A 105 -7.47 6.78 1.33
CA VAL A 105 -8.16 7.57 0.32
C VAL A 105 -9.52 6.97 -0.01
N ILE A 106 -10.52 7.85 -0.09
CA ILE A 106 -11.81 7.56 -0.74
C ILE A 106 -11.79 8.28 -2.09
N HIS A 107 -11.90 7.51 -3.17
CA HIS A 107 -11.90 8.04 -4.53
C HIS A 107 -13.12 7.48 -5.30
N HIS A 108 -13.85 8.36 -5.99
CA HIS A 108 -14.98 7.95 -6.82
C HIS A 108 -14.50 7.75 -8.26
N LEU A 109 -14.90 6.64 -8.87
CA LEU A 109 -14.60 6.32 -10.26
C LEU A 109 -15.89 6.30 -11.08
N ASP A 110 -15.92 7.11 -12.13
CA ASP A 110 -16.99 7.11 -13.11
C ASP A 110 -16.66 6.18 -14.28
N PHE A 111 -17.67 5.47 -14.75
CA PHE A 111 -17.59 4.58 -15.90
C PHE A 111 -18.54 5.03 -17.00
N ALA A 112 -18.08 5.02 -18.24
CA ALA A 112 -18.90 5.21 -19.43
C ALA A 112 -18.91 3.92 -20.26
N LYS A 113 -20.08 3.57 -20.82
CA LYS A 113 -20.22 2.45 -21.75
C LYS A 113 -20.43 2.98 -23.16
N ASP A 114 -19.62 2.52 -24.09
CA ASP A 114 -19.84 2.72 -25.52
C ASP A 114 -19.93 1.38 -26.27
N LYS A 115 -19.82 1.41 -27.61
CA LYS A 115 -19.89 0.21 -28.45
C LYS A 115 -18.73 -0.77 -28.23
N SER A 116 -17.62 -0.30 -27.65
CA SER A 116 -16.42 -1.08 -27.34
C SER A 116 -16.42 -1.66 -25.93
N GLY A 117 -17.37 -1.29 -25.08
CA GLY A 117 -17.50 -1.77 -23.72
C GLY A 117 -17.43 -0.65 -22.69
N TRP A 118 -17.18 -1.03 -21.43
CA TRP A 118 -17.02 -0.09 -20.33
C TRP A 118 -15.60 0.48 -20.27
N ARG A 119 -15.50 1.78 -19.99
CA ARG A 119 -14.24 2.49 -19.79
C ARG A 119 -14.32 3.41 -18.58
N ILE A 120 -13.26 3.43 -17.80
CA ILE A 120 -13.02 4.33 -16.68
C ILE A 120 -12.79 5.74 -17.21
N GLN A 121 -13.51 6.72 -16.69
CA GLN A 121 -13.42 8.14 -17.00
C GLN A 121 -12.63 8.86 -15.91
N ASP A 122 -11.35 8.49 -15.76
CA ASP A 122 -10.44 9.11 -14.79
C ASP A 122 -9.06 9.31 -15.41
N SER A 123 -8.30 10.24 -14.86
CA SER A 123 -6.92 10.54 -15.25
C SER A 123 -6.01 10.85 -14.05
N THR A 124 -6.49 10.63 -12.84
CA THR A 124 -5.77 10.90 -11.58
C THR A 124 -4.59 9.94 -11.48
N LYS A 125 -3.39 10.50 -11.48
CA LYS A 125 -2.14 9.73 -11.44
C LYS A 125 -1.20 10.38 -10.44
N VAL A 126 -1.24 9.89 -9.21
CA VAL A 126 -0.36 10.35 -8.15
C VAL A 126 1.04 9.77 -8.38
N ALA A 127 2.06 10.63 -8.30
CA ALA A 127 3.44 10.20 -8.31
C ALA A 127 3.72 9.45 -7.01
N HIS A 128 4.28 8.24 -7.13
CA HIS A 128 4.76 7.52 -5.95
C HIS A 128 6.14 8.08 -5.57
N PRO A 129 6.41 8.21 -4.26
CA PRO A 129 7.72 8.64 -3.80
C PRO A 129 8.81 7.61 -4.16
N ASP A 130 10.07 7.96 -3.98
CA ASP A 130 11.17 7.05 -4.28
C ASP A 130 11.22 5.85 -3.33
N ALA A 131 12.09 4.88 -3.63
CA ALA A 131 12.19 3.66 -2.83
C ALA A 131 12.57 3.91 -1.36
N TRP A 132 13.40 4.91 -1.08
CA TRP A 132 13.87 5.21 0.27
C TRP A 132 12.76 5.82 1.11
N GLU A 133 12.02 6.77 0.54
CA GLU A 133 10.85 7.35 1.20
C GLU A 133 9.76 6.30 1.40
N GLN A 134 9.51 5.40 0.43
CA GLN A 134 8.54 4.31 0.61
C GLN A 134 8.93 3.37 1.75
N ASP A 135 10.20 2.96 1.84
CA ASP A 135 10.67 2.11 2.93
C ASP A 135 10.57 2.81 4.28
N TYR A 136 10.88 4.10 4.34
CA TYR A 136 10.72 4.91 5.54
C TYR A 136 9.24 4.99 5.96
N ARG A 137 8.34 5.31 5.02
CA ARG A 137 6.89 5.36 5.26
C ARG A 137 6.35 4.00 5.71
N ALA A 138 6.85 2.89 5.18
CA ALA A 138 6.48 1.56 5.62
C ALA A 138 6.85 1.32 7.10
N MET A 139 8.07 1.71 7.52
CA MET A 139 8.49 1.60 8.92
C MET A 139 7.66 2.49 9.85
N VAL A 140 7.39 3.74 9.44
CA VAL A 140 6.55 4.67 10.22
C VAL A 140 5.11 4.16 10.35
N GLN A 141 4.49 3.71 9.26
CA GLN A 141 3.14 3.13 9.26
C GLN A 141 3.08 1.87 10.13
N GLY A 142 4.09 0.99 10.00
CA GLY A 142 4.21 -0.23 10.80
C GLY A 142 4.16 0.06 12.30
N LEU A 143 5.02 0.98 12.77
CA LEU A 143 5.04 1.36 14.18
C LEU A 143 3.74 2.07 14.62
N ARG A 144 3.25 3.03 13.82
CA ARG A 144 2.04 3.79 14.13
C ARG A 144 0.84 2.86 14.33
N ASP A 145 0.63 1.92 13.41
CA ASP A 145 -0.51 1.02 13.46
C ASP A 145 -0.34 -0.05 14.53
N TYR A 146 0.86 -0.58 14.75
CA TYR A 146 1.11 -1.50 15.85
C TYR A 146 0.71 -0.86 17.18
N MET A 147 1.20 0.35 17.44
CA MET A 147 0.91 1.09 18.68
C MET A 147 -0.58 1.43 18.79
N GLY A 148 -1.17 1.98 17.72
CA GLY A 148 -2.58 2.37 17.68
C GLY A 148 -3.54 1.18 17.90
N LYS A 149 -3.28 0.05 17.23
CA LYS A 149 -4.14 -1.15 17.26
C LYS A 149 -4.01 -1.93 18.57
N THR A 150 -2.85 -1.89 19.22
CA THR A 150 -2.62 -2.52 20.52
C THR A 150 -2.99 -1.62 21.71
N GLY A 151 -3.22 -0.33 21.47
CA GLY A 151 -3.64 0.65 22.49
C GLY A 151 -2.49 1.31 23.26
N PHE A 152 -1.24 1.03 22.90
CA PHE A 152 -0.08 1.73 23.47
C PHE A 152 0.03 3.15 22.88
N LYS A 153 0.48 4.09 23.72
CA LYS A 153 0.59 5.51 23.34
C LYS A 153 2.00 6.07 23.42
N LYS A 154 2.93 5.36 24.06
CA LYS A 154 4.28 5.86 24.34
C LYS A 154 5.31 4.75 24.16
N VAL A 155 6.51 5.13 23.77
CA VAL A 155 7.65 4.21 23.62
C VAL A 155 8.83 4.67 24.47
N LEU A 156 9.64 3.69 24.88
CA LEU A 156 10.92 3.91 25.55
C LEU A 156 12.02 3.37 24.62
N LEU A 157 12.99 4.21 24.28
CA LEU A 157 14.09 3.87 23.38
C LEU A 157 15.43 3.98 24.10
N GLY A 158 16.25 2.94 23.96
CA GLY A 158 17.66 3.00 24.32
C GLY A 158 18.43 3.76 23.25
N MET A 159 19.04 4.88 23.61
CA MET A 159 19.94 5.63 22.72
C MET A 159 21.37 5.14 22.94
N SER A 160 22.11 4.93 21.85
CA SER A 160 23.53 4.57 21.91
C SER A 160 24.47 5.68 21.44
N GLY A 161 23.90 6.74 20.83
CA GLY A 161 24.63 7.72 20.02
C GLY A 161 24.93 7.24 18.60
N GLY A 162 24.55 6.00 18.25
CA GLY A 162 24.71 5.44 16.91
C GLY A 162 23.52 5.71 15.99
N ILE A 163 23.77 5.59 14.69
CA ILE A 163 22.81 5.85 13.61
C ILE A 163 21.52 5.01 13.71
N ASP A 164 21.61 3.75 14.13
CA ASP A 164 20.45 2.87 14.23
C ASP A 164 19.45 3.38 15.27
N SER A 165 19.92 3.72 16.48
CA SER A 165 19.06 4.26 17.54
C SER A 165 18.50 5.63 17.18
N ALA A 166 19.29 6.45 16.46
CA ALA A 166 18.82 7.73 15.95
C ALA A 166 17.69 7.54 14.91
N LEU A 167 17.84 6.63 13.95
CA LEU A 167 16.81 6.35 12.96
C LEU A 167 15.52 5.81 13.61
N VAL A 168 15.63 4.91 14.59
CA VAL A 168 14.46 4.40 15.34
C VAL A 168 13.77 5.52 16.12
N ALA A 169 14.53 6.44 16.73
CA ALA A 169 13.97 7.61 17.40
C ALA A 169 13.23 8.54 16.43
N THR A 170 13.78 8.77 15.24
CA THR A 170 13.11 9.55 14.18
C THR A 170 11.81 8.88 13.74
N ILE A 171 11.84 7.57 13.43
CA ILE A 171 10.64 6.80 13.04
C ILE A 171 9.57 6.85 14.14
N ALA A 172 9.96 6.69 15.41
CA ALA A 172 9.06 6.75 16.54
C ALA A 172 8.43 8.14 16.71
N THR A 173 9.21 9.19 16.48
CA THR A 173 8.76 10.57 16.54
C THR A 173 7.74 10.86 15.45
N ASP A 174 8.00 10.43 14.21
CA ASP A 174 7.09 10.62 13.08
C ASP A 174 5.82 9.73 13.18
N ALA A 175 5.93 8.59 13.85
CA ALA A 175 4.80 7.69 14.08
C ALA A 175 3.88 8.18 15.20
N LEU A 176 4.43 8.68 16.31
CA LEU A 176 3.72 8.88 17.58
C LEU A 176 3.72 10.32 18.11
N GLY A 177 4.53 11.22 17.54
CA GLY A 177 4.82 12.54 18.08
C GLY A 177 5.94 12.51 19.14
N PRO A 178 6.82 13.53 19.19
CA PRO A 178 8.00 13.54 20.07
C PRO A 178 7.65 13.44 21.56
N GLU A 179 6.51 13.98 21.98
CA GLU A 179 6.04 13.93 23.37
C GLU A 179 5.72 12.51 23.88
N ASN A 180 5.59 11.56 22.95
CA ASN A 180 5.30 10.16 23.22
C ASN A 180 6.54 9.25 23.10
N VAL A 181 7.71 9.82 22.79
CA VAL A 181 8.98 9.10 22.67
C VAL A 181 9.87 9.48 23.86
N ARG A 182 10.25 8.48 24.66
CA ARG A 182 11.21 8.68 25.75
C ARG A 182 12.54 8.01 25.42
N CYS A 183 13.57 8.81 25.25
CA CYS A 183 14.94 8.35 25.00
C CYS A 183 15.72 8.17 26.32
N VAL A 184 16.49 7.09 26.43
CA VAL A 184 17.36 6.79 27.59
C VAL A 184 18.72 6.31 27.09
N MET A 185 19.78 7.00 27.50
CA MET A 185 21.17 6.56 27.32
C MET A 185 21.62 5.73 28.52
N LEU A 186 22.20 4.56 28.27
CA LEU A 186 22.72 3.64 29.31
C LEU A 186 24.24 3.45 29.15
N PRO A 187 25.05 4.40 29.64
CA PRO A 187 26.49 4.37 29.43
C PRO A 187 27.19 3.28 30.27
N SER A 188 28.31 2.79 29.75
CA SER A 188 29.28 1.95 30.46
C SER A 188 30.62 2.67 30.59
N GLU A 189 31.60 2.02 31.24
CA GLU A 189 32.97 2.54 31.33
C GLU A 189 33.66 2.74 29.97
N TYR A 190 33.15 2.09 28.92
CA TYR A 190 33.66 2.18 27.54
C TYR A 190 32.90 3.18 26.67
N THR A 191 31.86 3.84 27.19
CA THR A 191 31.08 4.81 26.41
C THR A 191 31.88 6.08 26.17
N SER A 192 32.02 6.45 24.90
CA SER A 192 32.70 7.69 24.51
C SER A 192 31.87 8.93 24.84
N SER A 193 32.52 10.08 25.05
CA SER A 193 31.82 11.37 25.21
C SER A 193 30.98 11.72 23.98
N HIS A 194 31.47 11.42 22.77
CA HIS A 194 30.76 11.62 21.52
C HIS A 194 29.42 10.85 21.49
N SER A 195 29.40 9.60 21.96
CA SER A 195 28.17 8.82 22.05
C SER A 195 27.14 9.44 23.00
N LEU A 196 27.59 10.05 24.10
CA LEU A 196 26.71 10.77 25.04
C LEU A 196 26.15 12.05 24.40
N GLU A 197 27.01 12.81 23.71
CA GLU A 197 26.65 14.06 23.03
C GLU A 197 25.64 13.81 21.91
N ASP A 198 25.89 12.82 21.04
CA ASP A 198 24.98 12.46 19.95
C ASP A 198 23.64 11.96 20.46
N ALA A 199 23.64 11.11 21.50
CA ALA A 199 22.41 10.61 22.11
C ALA A 199 21.58 11.75 22.71
N ALA A 200 22.24 12.72 23.35
CA ALA A 200 21.58 13.90 23.90
C ALA A 200 21.10 14.88 22.83
N ALA A 201 21.83 15.02 21.71
CA ALA A 201 21.44 15.89 20.60
C ALA A 201 20.26 15.35 19.78
N CYS A 202 20.13 14.02 19.71
CA CYS A 202 19.04 13.35 19.01
C CYS A 202 17.72 13.30 19.83
N ALA A 203 17.81 13.35 21.16
CA ALA A 203 16.68 13.15 22.08
C ALA A 203 15.91 14.45 22.37
#